data_AF-A0A4U2YAI8-F1
#
_entry.id   AF-A0A4U2YAI8-F1
#
_cell.length_a   1.000
_cell.length_b   1.000
_cell.length_c   1.000
_cell.angle_alpha   90.00
_cell.angle_beta   90.00
_cell.angle_gamma   90.00
#
_symmetry.space_group_name_H-M   'P 1'
#
loop_
_entity.id
_entity.type
_entity.pdbx_description
1 polymer ?
#
loop_
_entity_poly.entity_id
_entity_poly.type
_entity_poly.pdbx_seq_one_letter_code
_entity_poly.pdbx_strand_id
1 'polypeptide(L)'
;MKKMFAALFFTLVMLVTMIPQTHASILPIILAYEKAKDEGTPAPVHEVVEDAPLPVKDAPPWSSKDRVDDGELVQRRYYDQNGKVELDIDYNDHGNPKQHPKVPHRHDWYWPPVGPPSRGKWY
;
A
#
# COMPACT_ATOMS: atom_id res chain seq x y z
N MET A 1 33.02 -66.51 -2.90
CA MET A 1 32.33 -65.44 -3.64
C MET A 1 31.16 -64.90 -2.83
N LYS A 2 31.27 -63.69 -2.25
CA LYS A 2 30.19 -62.69 -2.14
C LYS A 2 30.75 -61.47 -1.42
N LYS A 3 30.54 -60.32 -2.06
CA LYS A 3 31.00 -58.97 -1.73
C LYS A 3 30.16 -58.44 -0.58
N MET A 4 30.72 -57.64 0.33
CA MET A 4 29.95 -56.64 1.07
C MET A 4 30.78 -55.36 1.22
N PHE A 5 30.46 -54.38 0.38
CA PHE A 5 30.81 -52.97 0.57
C PHE A 5 29.94 -52.42 1.71
N ALA A 6 30.57 -51.83 2.73
CA ALA A 6 29.87 -50.99 3.69
C ALA A 6 30.01 -49.53 3.21
N ALA A 7 28.94 -48.98 2.64
CA ALA A 7 28.83 -47.56 2.36
C ALA A 7 28.41 -46.84 3.64
N LEU A 8 29.29 -45.99 4.16
CA LEU A 8 29.03 -45.14 5.31
C LEU A 8 28.17 -43.95 4.84
N PHE A 9 26.87 -44.00 5.13
CA PHE A 9 25.97 -42.87 4.91
C PHE A 9 26.23 -41.79 5.96
N PHE A 10 26.84 -40.67 5.55
CA PHE A 10 26.86 -39.42 6.32
C PHE A 10 25.47 -38.79 6.22
N THR A 11 24.59 -39.02 7.20
CA THR A 11 23.38 -38.22 7.37
C THR A 11 23.72 -36.89 8.01
N LEU A 12 23.91 -35.88 7.16
CA LEU A 12 23.97 -34.48 7.57
C LEU A 12 22.59 -34.07 8.08
N VAL A 13 22.41 -34.03 9.39
CA VAL A 13 21.24 -33.42 10.03
C VAL A 13 21.35 -31.91 9.80
N MET A 14 20.71 -31.39 8.76
CA MET A 14 20.43 -29.97 8.66
C MET A 14 19.42 -29.62 9.74
N LEU A 15 19.93 -29.21 10.89
CA LEU A 15 19.17 -28.51 11.91
C LEU A 15 18.82 -27.13 11.34
N VAL A 16 17.73 -27.05 10.58
CA VAL A 16 17.10 -25.78 10.23
C VAL A 16 16.64 -25.18 11.55
N THR A 17 17.40 -24.22 12.06
CA THR A 17 17.00 -23.41 13.20
C THR A 17 15.70 -22.71 12.80
N MET A 18 14.60 -23.10 13.45
CA MET A 18 13.34 -22.39 13.29
C MET A 18 13.52 -20.99 13.87
N ILE A 19 13.85 -20.04 13.00
CA ILE A 19 13.76 -18.61 13.32
C ILE A 19 12.28 -18.38 13.67
N PRO A 20 11.94 -17.95 14.89
CA PRO A 20 10.56 -17.62 15.20
C PRO A 20 10.12 -16.53 14.23
N GLN A 21 9.10 -16.82 13.42
CA GLN A 21 8.45 -15.80 12.61
C GLN A 21 7.85 -14.79 13.58
N THR A 22 8.55 -13.67 13.76
CA THR A 22 8.05 -12.58 14.56
C THR A 22 6.81 -12.06 13.84
N HIS A 23 5.65 -12.24 14.46
CA HIS A 23 4.46 -11.49 14.08
C HIS A 23 4.80 -10.05 14.44
N ALA A 24 5.36 -9.29 13.49
CA ALA A 24 5.49 -7.85 13.65
C ALA A 24 4.13 -7.34 14.09
N SER A 25 4.05 -6.73 15.27
CA SER A 25 2.80 -6.13 15.73
C SER A 25 2.32 -5.18 14.63
N ILE A 26 1.06 -5.32 14.22
CA ILE A 26 0.46 -4.45 13.20
C ILE A 26 0.27 -3.02 13.71
N LEU A 27 0.33 -2.80 15.03
CA LEU A 27 0.09 -1.52 15.67
C LEU A 27 1.06 -0.40 15.23
N PRO A 28 2.40 -0.59 15.21
CA PRO A 28 3.32 0.41 14.67
C PRO A 28 3.07 0.73 13.20
N ILE A 29 2.64 -0.24 12.38
CA ILE A 29 2.32 0.00 10.97
C ILE A 29 1.08 0.88 10.85
N ILE A 30 0.03 0.59 11.62
CA ILE A 30 -1.21 1.38 11.65
C ILE A 30 -0.91 2.81 12.12
N LEU A 31 -0.14 2.98 13.20
CA LEU A 31 0.21 4.31 13.71
C LEU A 31 1.02 5.11 12.68
N ALA A 32 1.98 4.48 12.01
CA ALA A 32 2.77 5.13 10.97
C ALA A 32 1.92 5.44 9.72
N TYR A 33 0.97 4.58 9.36
CA TYR A 33 -0.02 4.84 8.31
C TYR A 33 -0.90 6.05 8.65
N GLU A 34 -1.49 6.11 9.84
CA GLU A 34 -2.35 7.24 10.24
C GLU A 34 -1.57 8.55 10.28
N LYS A 35 -0.33 8.52 10.79
CA LYS A 35 0.57 9.68 10.75
C LYS A 35 0.88 10.11 9.31
N ALA A 36 1.19 9.16 8.42
CA ALA A 36 1.46 9.45 7.02
C ALA A 36 0.24 10.02 6.30
N LYS A 37 -0.96 9.49 6.58
CA LYS A 37 -2.23 9.99 6.05
C LYS A 37 -2.51 11.42 6.50
N ASP A 38 -2.33 11.71 7.79
CA ASP A 38 -2.51 13.06 8.35
C ASP A 38 -1.52 14.06 7.74
N GLU A 39 -0.24 13.73 7.72
CA GLU A 39 0.82 14.60 7.18
C GLU A 39 0.82 14.68 5.64
N GLY A 40 0.11 13.78 4.98
CA GLY A 40 0.10 13.68 3.52
C GLY A 40 1.42 13.17 2.95
N THR A 41 2.13 12.29 3.67
CA THR A 41 3.39 11.64 3.26
C THR A 41 3.17 10.18 2.83
N PRO A 42 4.10 9.52 2.13
CA PRO A 42 3.96 8.09 1.80
C PRO A 42 3.75 7.22 3.05
N ALA A 43 2.83 6.27 2.98
CA ALA A 43 2.64 5.28 4.03
C ALA A 43 3.84 4.30 4.08
N PRO A 44 4.01 3.53 5.18
CA PRO A 44 5.08 2.53 5.25
C PRO A 44 5.04 1.48 4.13
N VAL A 45 3.82 1.13 3.70
CA VAL A 45 3.59 0.31 2.50
C VAL A 45 3.21 1.27 1.38
N HIS A 46 4.10 1.45 0.41
CA HIS A 46 3.95 2.45 -0.63
C HIS A 46 4.40 1.97 -2.00
N GLU A 47 3.73 2.43 -3.05
CA GLU A 47 4.05 2.17 -4.45
C GLU A 47 3.86 3.44 -5.29
N VAL A 48 4.72 3.64 -6.27
CA VAL A 48 4.59 4.72 -7.27
C VAL A 48 4.14 4.09 -8.58
N VAL A 49 3.16 4.73 -9.22
CA VAL A 49 2.57 4.32 -10.49
C VAL A 49 2.72 5.47 -11.48
N GLU A 50 3.33 5.19 -12.63
CA GLU A 50 3.55 6.16 -13.70
C GLU A 50 2.40 6.11 -14.72
N ASP A 51 1.87 7.27 -15.10
CA ASP A 51 0.92 7.50 -16.19
C ASP A 51 -0.33 6.59 -16.18
N ALA A 52 -0.73 6.10 -15.00
CA ALA A 52 -1.84 5.17 -14.87
C ALA A 52 -2.76 5.50 -13.66
N PRO A 53 -4.07 5.23 -13.78
CA PRO A 53 -5.01 5.49 -12.71
C PRO A 53 -4.74 4.56 -11.52
N LEU A 54 -4.91 5.09 -10.31
CA LEU A 54 -4.80 4.31 -9.09
C LEU A 54 -6.07 3.45 -8.90
N PRO A 55 -5.94 2.19 -8.44
CA PRO A 55 -7.09 1.34 -8.16
C PRO A 55 -7.94 1.94 -7.03
N VAL A 56 -9.23 1.60 -6.99
CA VAL A 56 -10.13 2.00 -5.89
C VAL A 56 -10.22 0.92 -4.79
N LYS A 57 -9.78 -0.30 -5.08
CA LYS A 57 -9.81 -1.45 -4.17
C LYS A 57 -8.71 -2.44 -4.50
N ASP A 58 -8.60 -3.50 -3.68
CA ASP A 58 -7.65 -4.60 -3.85
C ASP A 58 -6.18 -4.15 -3.75
N ALA A 59 -5.91 -3.02 -3.10
CA ALA A 59 -4.57 -2.58 -2.74
C ALA A 59 -4.07 -3.28 -1.47
N PRO A 60 -2.76 -3.26 -1.17
CA PRO A 60 -2.28 -3.70 0.14
C PRO A 60 -2.99 -2.94 1.28
N PRO A 61 -3.36 -3.60 2.39
CA PRO A 61 -3.90 -2.93 3.57
C PRO A 61 -2.95 -1.85 4.11
N TRP A 62 -3.51 -0.76 4.65
CA TRP A 62 -2.74 0.30 5.33
C TRP A 62 -1.61 0.87 4.47
N SER A 63 -1.90 1.08 3.18
CA SER A 63 -0.93 1.49 2.19
C SER A 63 -1.27 2.82 1.56
N SER A 64 -0.31 3.38 0.82
CA SER A 64 -0.59 4.48 -0.10
C SER A 64 0.00 4.20 -1.48
N LYS A 65 -0.52 4.87 -2.50
CA LYS A 65 0.08 4.90 -3.83
C LYS A 65 0.20 6.33 -4.33
N ASP A 66 1.29 6.62 -5.01
CA ASP A 66 1.49 7.86 -5.74
C ASP A 66 1.23 7.62 -7.22
N ARG A 67 0.49 8.54 -7.83
CA ARG A 67 0.41 8.65 -9.28
C ARG A 67 1.31 9.78 -9.72
N VAL A 68 2.23 9.45 -10.59
CA VAL A 68 3.11 10.40 -11.27
C VAL A 68 2.68 10.44 -12.73
N ASP A 69 2.43 11.64 -13.23
CA ASP A 69 2.19 11.88 -14.66
C ASP A 69 3.30 12.80 -15.16
N ASP A 70 3.94 12.46 -16.28
CA ASP A 70 5.04 13.26 -16.87
C ASP A 70 6.16 13.63 -15.86
N GLY A 71 6.41 12.77 -14.86
CA GLY A 71 7.42 12.99 -13.82
C GLY A 71 6.98 13.90 -12.67
N GLU A 72 5.73 14.37 -12.66
CA GLU A 72 5.14 15.17 -11.58
C GLU A 72 4.18 14.34 -10.73
N LEU A 73 4.28 14.45 -9.40
CA LEU A 73 3.31 13.85 -8.48
C LEU A 73 1.97 14.57 -8.63
N VAL A 74 0.95 13.87 -9.13
CA VAL A 74 -0.38 14.46 -9.34
C VAL A 74 -1.40 14.03 -8.28
N GLN A 75 -1.25 12.84 -7.71
CA GLN A 75 -2.16 12.29 -6.70
C GLN A 75 -1.44 11.34 -5.76
N ARG A 76 -1.77 11.41 -4.46
CA ARG A 76 -1.46 10.38 -3.47
C ARG A 76 -2.76 9.80 -2.93
N ARG A 77 -2.93 8.48 -3.05
CA ARG A 77 -4.09 7.72 -2.56
C ARG A 77 -3.75 6.88 -1.35
N TYR A 78 -4.58 6.90 -0.31
CA TYR A 78 -4.47 6.04 0.86
C TYR A 78 -5.55 4.95 0.86
N TYR A 79 -5.18 3.76 1.30
CA TYR A 79 -6.05 2.59 1.36
C TYR A 79 -6.22 2.09 2.79
N ASP A 80 -7.45 1.74 3.14
CA ASP A 80 -7.82 1.23 4.45
C ASP A 80 -7.29 -0.19 4.71
N GLN A 81 -7.67 -0.77 5.85
CA GLN A 81 -7.33 -2.14 6.22
C GLN A 81 -7.81 -3.23 5.24
N ASN A 82 -8.78 -2.91 4.39
CA ASN A 82 -9.36 -3.82 3.40
C ASN A 82 -8.79 -3.57 2.00
N GLY A 83 -7.81 -2.67 1.86
CA GLY A 83 -7.27 -2.26 0.57
C GLY A 83 -8.24 -1.41 -0.25
N LYS A 84 -9.26 -0.82 0.37
CA LYS A 84 -10.20 0.12 -0.27
C LYS A 84 -9.68 1.54 -0.14
N VAL A 85 -9.88 2.35 -1.17
CA VAL A 85 -9.56 3.77 -1.09
C VAL A 85 -10.33 4.44 0.04
N GLU A 86 -9.61 5.22 0.84
CA GLU A 86 -10.16 6.02 1.94
C GLU A 86 -10.00 7.52 1.66
N LEU A 87 -8.85 7.93 1.13
CA LEU A 87 -8.48 9.33 0.95
C LEU A 87 -7.62 9.50 -0.30
N ASP A 88 -7.87 10.57 -1.05
CA ASP A 88 -6.93 11.10 -2.04
C ASP A 88 -6.42 12.49 -1.62
N ILE A 89 -5.15 12.76 -1.93
CA ILE A 89 -4.56 14.09 -1.96
C ILE A 89 -4.19 14.38 -3.40
N ASP A 90 -4.73 15.45 -3.96
CA ASP A 90 -4.38 15.88 -5.29
C ASP A 90 -3.43 17.07 -5.23
N TYR A 91 -2.35 17.00 -6.00
CA TYR A 91 -1.29 18.00 -6.01
C TYR A 91 -1.41 18.97 -7.19
N ASN A 92 -2.35 18.73 -8.10
CA ASN A 92 -2.72 19.63 -9.17
C ASN A 92 -4.24 19.89 -9.17
N ASP A 93 -4.68 20.74 -10.09
CA ASP A 93 -6.08 21.14 -10.23
C ASP A 93 -6.87 20.25 -11.21
N HIS A 94 -6.27 19.17 -11.71
CA HIS A 94 -6.78 18.30 -12.79
C HIS A 94 -7.24 19.06 -14.02
N GLY A 95 -6.61 20.19 -14.36
CA GLY A 95 -7.03 21.06 -15.45
C GLY A 95 -8.37 21.77 -15.18
N ASN A 96 -8.85 21.75 -13.94
CA ASN A 96 -10.12 22.33 -13.49
C ASN A 96 -9.93 23.38 -12.38
N PRO A 97 -9.16 24.46 -12.60
CA PRO A 97 -8.80 25.45 -11.57
C PRO A 97 -10.00 26.15 -10.92
N LYS A 98 -11.14 26.25 -11.63
CA LYS A 98 -12.37 26.82 -11.06
C LYS A 98 -13.01 25.90 -10.01
N GLN A 99 -12.89 24.59 -10.20
CA GLN A 99 -13.44 23.58 -9.28
C GLN A 99 -12.42 23.23 -8.19
N HIS A 100 -11.12 23.32 -8.49
CA HIS A 100 -10.01 23.02 -7.58
C HIS A 100 -9.05 24.24 -7.45
N PRO A 101 -9.50 25.34 -6.83
CA PRO A 101 -8.74 26.60 -6.81
C PRO A 101 -7.53 26.60 -5.86
N LYS A 102 -7.40 25.58 -5.00
CA LYS A 102 -6.31 25.43 -4.03
C LYS A 102 -5.72 24.03 -4.16
N VAL A 103 -4.41 23.95 -4.26
CA VAL A 103 -3.64 22.71 -4.32
C VAL A 103 -2.48 22.78 -3.32
N PRO A 104 -2.11 21.67 -2.66
CA PRO A 104 -2.83 20.39 -2.68
C PRO A 104 -4.17 20.47 -1.93
N HIS A 105 -5.11 19.59 -2.25
CA HIS A 105 -6.38 19.44 -1.54
C HIS A 105 -6.77 17.97 -1.36
N ARG A 106 -7.66 17.71 -0.42
CA ARG A 106 -8.00 16.34 0.02
C ARG A 106 -9.41 15.94 -0.40
N HIS A 107 -9.62 14.64 -0.63
CA HIS A 107 -10.91 14.05 -0.94
C HIS A 107 -11.12 12.76 -0.16
N ASP A 108 -12.15 12.73 0.68
CA ASP A 108 -12.58 11.48 1.31
C ASP A 108 -13.37 10.62 0.33
N TRP A 109 -13.29 9.31 0.49
CA TRP A 109 -14.07 8.36 -0.29
C TRP A 109 -15.22 7.78 0.51
N TYR A 110 -16.40 7.77 -0.11
CA TYR A 110 -17.60 7.17 0.46
C TYR A 110 -17.89 5.81 -0.15
N TRP A 111 -18.07 4.80 0.71
CA TRP A 111 -18.45 3.45 0.34
C TRP A 111 -19.89 3.17 0.79
N PRO A 112 -20.89 3.27 -0.12
CA PRO A 112 -22.26 2.91 0.23
C PRO A 112 -22.37 1.39 0.45
N PRO A 113 -23.34 0.93 1.26
CA PRO A 113 -23.63 -0.50 1.42
C PRO A 113 -23.98 -1.21 0.10
N VAL A 114 -24.58 -0.47 -0.83
CA VAL A 114 -24.94 -0.93 -2.19
C VAL A 114 -24.57 0.16 -3.19
N GLY A 115 -23.84 -0.21 -4.24
CA GLY A 115 -23.42 0.69 -5.31
C GLY A 115 -21.90 0.92 -5.37
N PRO A 116 -21.43 1.67 -6.37
CA PRO A 116 -20.02 2.00 -6.51
C PRO A 116 -19.59 3.00 -5.42
N PRO A 117 -18.31 2.99 -5.01
CA PRO A 117 -17.77 4.04 -4.17
C PRO A 117 -17.74 5.37 -4.92
N SER A 118 -17.79 6.46 -4.18
CA SER A 118 -17.74 7.81 -4.75
C SER A 118 -16.71 8.67 -4.04
N ARG A 119 -15.99 9.47 -4.82
CA ARG A 119 -15.05 10.48 -4.31
C ARG A 119 -15.81 11.73 -3.85
N GLY A 120 -15.49 12.21 -2.65
CA GLY A 120 -16.11 13.38 -2.01
C GLY A 120 -15.68 14.70 -2.62
N LYS A 121 -16.13 15.82 -2.01
CA LYS A 121 -15.69 17.17 -2.37
C LYS A 121 -14.29 17.44 -1.82
N TRP A 122 -13.60 18.40 -2.44
CA TRP A 122 -12.30 18.84 -1.95
C TRP A 122 -12.43 19.59 -0.63
N TYR A 123 -11.40 19.50 0.21
CA TYR A 123 -11.21 20.33 1.40
C TYR A 123 -9.72 20.64 1.65
#